data_AF-A0AAN1QEX2-F1
#
_entry.id   AF-A0AAN1QEX2-F1
#
_cell.length_a   1.000
_cell.length_b   1.000
_cell.length_c   1.000
_cell.angle_alpha   90.00
_cell.angle_beta   90.00
_cell.angle_gamma   90.00
#
_symmetry.space_group_name_H-M   'P 1'
#
loop_
_entity.id
_entity.type
_entity.pdbx_description
1 polymer ?
#
loop_
_entity_poly.entity_id
_entity_poly.type
_entity_poly.pdbx_seq_one_letter_code
_entity_poly.pdbx_strand_id
1 'polypeptide(L)'
;MNQPMALTDGYTFCIAGTGTEYRLCAPYLLPEAVDPIAMQAAANQSLDLHPCAALSRAASRAASRARSAAAFMLLCVGRAAQAEAILREVISAQMVSEDDVARVSSELRLVQVLQRLDRLDEAVSLASQVVERLQPNSLMLHFALHHLGKALVQTGAYDNARAVLSEALSLRQALGKSELIASTQEALSLLPSEEQEAQHPYGQTWHIGQSG
;
A
#
# COMPACT_ATOMS: atom_id res chain seq x y z
N MET A 1 13.55 -20.29 9.65
CA MET A 1 12.47 -19.44 9.08
C MET A 1 11.92 -18.61 10.24
N ASN A 2 12.29 -17.33 10.32
CA ASN A 2 11.70 -16.43 11.33
C ASN A 2 10.25 -16.17 10.92
N GLN A 3 9.31 -16.52 11.79
CA GLN A 3 7.91 -16.11 11.64
C GLN A 3 7.87 -14.58 11.66
N PRO A 4 7.11 -13.93 10.75
CA PRO A 4 6.91 -12.49 10.81
C PRO A 4 6.32 -12.12 12.18
N MET A 5 7.04 -11.27 12.92
CA MET A 5 6.57 -10.81 14.22
C MET A 5 5.54 -9.70 14.00
N ALA A 6 4.33 -9.90 14.50
CA ALA A 6 3.32 -8.85 14.53
C ALA A 6 3.88 -7.69 15.36
N LEU A 7 4.00 -6.52 14.74
CA LEU A 7 4.50 -5.34 15.42
C LEU A 7 3.31 -4.66 16.09
N THR A 8 3.26 -4.83 17.41
CA THR A 8 2.26 -4.33 18.36
C THR A 8 0.94 -5.13 18.37
N ASP A 9 0.65 -5.74 19.53
CA ASP A 9 -0.68 -6.32 19.84
C ASP A 9 -1.81 -5.26 19.91
N GLY A 10 -1.52 -3.99 19.61
CA GLY A 10 -2.41 -2.85 19.81
C GLY A 10 -3.22 -2.39 18.60
N TYR A 11 -2.85 -2.76 17.35
CA TYR A 11 -3.51 -2.23 16.15
C TYR A 11 -3.92 -3.34 15.19
N THR A 12 -5.17 -3.78 15.35
CA THR A 12 -5.85 -4.62 14.38
C THR A 12 -6.68 -3.72 13.46
N PHE A 13 -6.42 -3.80 12.17
CA PHE A 13 -7.16 -3.07 11.14
C PHE A 13 -8.23 -3.98 10.55
N CYS A 14 -9.27 -3.40 9.95
CA CYS A 14 -10.36 -4.14 9.34
C CYS A 14 -10.64 -3.61 7.93
N ILE A 15 -10.86 -4.52 6.96
CA ILE A 15 -11.10 -4.15 5.57
C ILE A 15 -12.59 -3.87 5.31
N ALA A 16 -13.46 -4.78 5.72
CA ALA A 16 -14.89 -4.75 5.39
C ALA A 16 -15.83 -5.25 6.50
N GLY A 17 -15.29 -5.64 7.66
CA GLY A 17 -16.05 -6.16 8.80
C GLY A 17 -15.40 -7.40 9.42
N THR A 18 -16.14 -8.07 10.30
CA THR A 18 -15.67 -9.26 11.02
C THR A 18 -15.16 -10.34 10.07
N GLY A 19 -14.01 -10.94 10.39
CA GLY A 19 -13.32 -11.92 9.56
C GLY A 19 -12.41 -11.30 8.51
N THR A 20 -12.27 -9.97 8.47
CA THR A 20 -11.34 -9.25 7.57
C THR A 20 -10.30 -8.43 8.33
N GLU A 21 -10.02 -8.83 9.56
CA GLU A 21 -9.00 -8.24 10.40
C GLU A 21 -7.59 -8.58 9.94
N TYR A 22 -6.70 -7.59 9.89
CA TYR A 22 -5.29 -7.76 9.56
C TYR A 22 -4.37 -6.95 10.49
N ARG A 23 -3.12 -7.37 10.54
CA ARG A 23 -2.02 -6.70 11.26
C ARG A 23 -0.93 -6.29 10.27
N LEU A 24 -0.11 -5.33 10.66
CA LEU A 24 1.08 -4.95 9.91
C LEU A 24 2.30 -5.63 10.53
N CYS A 25 3.09 -6.33 9.73
CA CYS A 25 4.22 -7.14 10.22
C CYS A 25 5.58 -6.57 9.80
N ALA A 26 6.57 -6.71 10.69
CA ALA A 26 7.96 -6.34 10.43
C ALA A 26 8.56 -7.13 9.25
N PRO A 27 9.63 -6.63 8.61
CA PRO A 27 10.24 -5.30 8.78
C PRO A 27 9.67 -4.25 7.82
N TYR A 28 8.71 -4.61 6.97
CA TYR A 28 8.21 -3.74 5.90
C TYR A 28 6.76 -3.31 6.07
N LEU A 29 6.17 -3.60 7.23
CA LEU A 29 4.77 -3.30 7.57
C LEU A 29 3.79 -3.80 6.50
N LEU A 30 4.04 -5.00 5.97
CA LEU A 30 3.13 -5.62 5.01
C LEU A 30 2.00 -6.32 5.75
N PRO A 31 0.79 -6.35 5.17
CA PRO A 31 -0.39 -6.80 5.88
C PRO A 31 -0.48 -8.32 5.94
N GLU A 32 -0.89 -8.84 7.09
CA GLU A 32 -1.14 -10.27 7.32
C GLU A 32 -2.48 -10.46 8.02
N ALA A 33 -3.28 -11.41 7.54
CA ALA A 33 -4.60 -11.70 8.08
C ALA A 33 -4.50 -12.23 9.52
N VAL A 34 -5.40 -11.77 10.40
CA VAL A 34 -5.56 -12.33 11.75
C VAL A 34 -6.19 -13.72 11.68
N ASP A 35 -7.24 -13.87 10.87
CA ASP A 35 -7.85 -15.16 10.51
C ASP A 35 -7.77 -15.35 8.99
N PRO A 36 -6.76 -16.06 8.48
CA PRO A 36 -6.60 -16.26 7.05
C PRO A 36 -7.73 -17.06 6.39
N ILE A 37 -8.40 -17.94 7.14
CA ILE A 37 -9.49 -18.77 6.60
C ILE A 37 -10.74 -17.91 6.42
N ALA A 38 -11.13 -17.16 7.46
CA ALA A 38 -12.27 -16.27 7.40
C ALA A 38 -12.09 -15.17 6.33
N MET A 39 -10.89 -14.58 6.27
CA MET A 39 -10.58 -13.53 5.31
C MET A 39 -10.58 -14.06 3.87
N GLN A 40 -10.07 -15.27 3.63
CA GLN A 40 -10.14 -15.88 2.31
C GLN A 40 -11.59 -16.16 1.88
N ALA A 41 -12.44 -16.62 2.79
CA ALA A 41 -13.86 -16.81 2.51
C ALA A 41 -14.55 -15.49 2.16
N ALA A 42 -14.28 -14.42 2.92
CA ALA A 42 -14.80 -13.08 2.66
C ALA A 42 -14.34 -12.52 1.29
N ALA A 43 -13.07 -12.76 0.92
CA ALA A 43 -12.54 -12.35 -0.38
C ALA A 43 -13.28 -13.05 -1.53
N ASN A 44 -13.45 -14.37 -1.44
CA ASN A 44 -14.15 -15.15 -2.47
C ASN A 44 -15.61 -14.72 -2.60
N GLN A 45 -16.32 -14.56 -1.48
CA GLN A 45 -17.70 -14.07 -1.48
C GLN A 45 -17.82 -12.69 -2.14
N SER A 46 -16.88 -11.79 -1.87
CA SER A 46 -16.86 -10.47 -2.49
C SER A 46 -16.67 -10.56 -4.00
N LEU A 47 -15.78 -11.43 -4.48
CA LEU A 47 -15.54 -11.62 -5.92
C LEU A 47 -16.74 -12.23 -6.64
N ASP A 48 -17.42 -13.20 -6.01
CA ASP A 48 -18.62 -13.84 -6.57
C ASP A 48 -19.78 -12.84 -6.74
N LEU A 49 -19.93 -11.91 -5.79
CA LEU A 49 -20.95 -10.86 -5.84
C LEU A 49 -20.64 -9.75 -6.85
N HIS A 50 -19.37 -9.59 -7.24
CA HIS A 50 -18.90 -8.50 -8.11
C HIS A 50 -18.12 -9.05 -9.31
N PRO A 51 -18.79 -9.75 -10.25
CA PRO A 51 -18.15 -10.26 -11.45
C PRO A 51 -17.71 -9.10 -12.36
N CYS A 52 -16.61 -9.30 -13.09
CA CYS A 52 -16.01 -8.32 -14.01
C CYS A 52 -17.01 -7.75 -15.04
N ALA A 53 -18.00 -8.54 -15.45
CA ALA A 53 -18.87 -8.26 -16.59
C ALA A 53 -20.14 -7.43 -16.30
N ALA A 54 -20.35 -6.92 -15.08
CA ALA A 54 -21.68 -6.42 -14.69
C ALA A 54 -21.81 -4.89 -14.55
N LEU A 55 -22.64 -4.34 -15.47
CA LEU A 55 -23.57 -3.21 -15.26
C LEU A 55 -22.99 -1.78 -15.30
N SER A 56 -23.92 -0.81 -15.38
CA SER A 56 -23.74 0.64 -15.61
C SER A 56 -22.47 1.27 -15.00
N ARG A 57 -22.02 2.44 -15.51
CA ARG A 57 -20.81 3.13 -15.00
C ARG A 57 -20.75 3.27 -13.46
N ALA A 58 -21.88 3.39 -12.78
CA ALA A 58 -21.94 3.43 -11.31
C ALA A 58 -21.75 2.04 -10.66
N ALA A 59 -22.41 1.01 -11.19
CA ALA A 59 -22.24 -0.38 -10.74
C ALA A 59 -20.80 -0.88 -10.97
N SER A 60 -20.20 -0.49 -12.09
CA SER A 60 -18.78 -0.76 -12.40
C SER A 60 -17.82 -0.18 -11.35
N ARG A 61 -18.06 1.05 -10.85
CA ARG A 61 -17.21 1.64 -9.78
C ARG A 61 -17.35 0.93 -8.44
N ALA A 62 -18.56 0.56 -8.04
CA ALA A 62 -18.79 -0.17 -6.81
C ALA A 62 -18.13 -1.56 -6.86
N ALA A 63 -18.28 -2.26 -8.00
CA ALA A 63 -17.61 -3.52 -8.27
C ALA A 63 -16.08 -3.38 -8.23
N SER A 64 -15.49 -2.36 -8.86
CA SER A 64 -14.05 -2.11 -8.82
C SER A 64 -13.54 -1.94 -7.38
N ARG A 65 -14.26 -1.17 -6.54
CA ARG A 65 -13.88 -1.00 -5.12
C ARG A 65 -13.95 -2.31 -4.34
N ALA A 66 -15.02 -3.09 -4.53
CA ALA A 66 -15.19 -4.38 -3.86
C ALA A 66 -14.13 -5.40 -4.30
N ARG A 67 -13.89 -5.54 -5.61
CA ARG A 67 -12.83 -6.40 -6.17
C ARG A 67 -11.44 -5.98 -5.69
N SER A 68 -11.16 -4.68 -5.66
CA SER A 68 -9.91 -4.13 -5.12
C SER A 68 -9.73 -4.46 -3.63
N ALA A 69 -10.82 -4.41 -2.83
CA ALA A 69 -10.78 -4.80 -1.41
C ALA A 69 -10.56 -6.31 -1.25
N ALA A 70 -11.22 -7.13 -2.07
CA ALA A 70 -11.02 -8.58 -2.10
C ALA A 70 -9.59 -8.96 -2.50
N ALA A 71 -8.99 -8.25 -3.45
CA ALA A 71 -7.58 -8.44 -3.79
C ALA A 71 -6.66 -8.10 -2.60
N PHE A 72 -6.98 -7.06 -1.82
CA PHE A 72 -6.22 -6.75 -0.61
C PHE A 72 -6.37 -7.83 0.46
N MET A 73 -7.57 -8.41 0.63
CA MET A 73 -7.77 -9.59 1.48
C MET A 73 -6.93 -10.78 0.99
N LEU A 74 -6.89 -11.04 -0.32
CA LEU A 74 -6.06 -12.08 -0.92
C LEU A 74 -4.56 -11.86 -0.67
N LEU A 75 -4.10 -10.60 -0.72
CA LEU A 75 -2.72 -10.25 -0.33
C LEU A 75 -2.45 -10.63 1.14
N CYS A 76 -3.35 -10.26 2.06
CA CYS A 76 -3.20 -10.54 3.50
C CYS A 76 -3.12 -12.04 3.83
N VAL A 77 -3.71 -12.91 3.00
CA VAL A 77 -3.66 -14.38 3.14
C VAL A 77 -2.57 -15.03 2.26
N GLY A 78 -1.62 -14.23 1.75
CA GLY A 78 -0.47 -14.70 1.00
C GLY A 78 -0.76 -15.10 -0.45
N ARG A 79 -1.93 -14.78 -1.01
CA ARG A 79 -2.29 -15.04 -2.42
C ARG A 79 -1.94 -13.85 -3.32
N ALA A 80 -0.70 -13.37 -3.22
CA ALA A 80 -0.24 -12.15 -3.89
C ALA A 80 -0.39 -12.18 -5.42
N ALA A 81 -0.10 -13.31 -6.09
CA ALA A 81 -0.25 -13.42 -7.54
C ALA A 81 -1.72 -13.30 -8.00
N GLN A 82 -2.68 -13.85 -7.23
CA GLN A 82 -4.10 -13.69 -7.53
C GLN A 82 -4.56 -12.26 -7.29
N ALA A 83 -4.10 -11.64 -6.20
CA ALA A 83 -4.35 -10.23 -5.91
C ALA A 83 -3.83 -9.32 -7.03
N GLU A 84 -2.64 -9.60 -7.58
CA GLU A 84 -2.07 -8.85 -8.70
C GLU A 84 -3.00 -8.89 -9.93
N ALA A 85 -3.41 -10.09 -10.35
CA ALA A 85 -4.25 -10.27 -11.53
C ALA A 85 -5.55 -9.45 -11.41
N ILE A 86 -6.21 -9.52 -10.25
CA ILE A 86 -7.46 -8.78 -9.98
C ILE A 86 -7.21 -7.28 -9.97
N LEU A 87 -6.15 -6.79 -9.32
CA LEU A 87 -5.86 -5.36 -9.25
C LEU A 87 -5.52 -4.78 -10.62
N ARG A 88 -4.75 -5.49 -11.45
CA ARG A 88 -4.45 -5.04 -12.82
C ARG A 88 -5.72 -4.95 -13.67
N GLU A 89 -6.62 -5.93 -13.56
CA GLU A 89 -7.93 -5.89 -14.20
C GLU A 89 -8.73 -4.66 -13.74
N VAL A 90 -8.86 -4.45 -12.42
CA VAL A 90 -9.59 -3.32 -11.84
C VAL A 90 -9.02 -1.98 -12.30
N ILE A 91 -7.69 -1.80 -12.25
CA ILE A 91 -7.01 -0.56 -12.65
C ILE A 91 -7.18 -0.29 -14.14
N SER A 92 -7.16 -1.34 -14.97
CA SER A 92 -7.37 -1.20 -16.43
C SER A 92 -8.78 -0.73 -16.78
N ALA A 93 -9.79 -1.11 -15.98
CA ALA A 93 -11.18 -0.71 -16.16
C ALA A 93 -11.49 0.68 -15.56
N GLN A 94 -10.67 1.17 -14.62
CA GLN A 94 -10.80 2.51 -14.05
C GLN A 94 -10.28 3.55 -15.04
N MET A 95 -11.03 4.65 -15.23
CA MET A 95 -10.53 5.78 -16.03
C MET A 95 -9.41 6.50 -15.29
N VAL A 96 -8.46 7.09 -16.03
CA VAL A 96 -7.46 8.00 -15.45
C VAL A 96 -8.12 9.37 -15.27
N SER A 97 -8.24 9.80 -14.01
CA SER A 97 -8.60 11.16 -13.62
C SER A 97 -7.62 11.58 -12.53
N GLU A 98 -7.23 12.86 -12.52
CA GLU A 98 -6.18 13.38 -11.64
C GLU A 98 -6.49 13.21 -10.14
N ASP A 99 -7.77 12.99 -9.77
CA ASP A 99 -8.22 12.82 -8.38
C ASP A 99 -9.16 11.61 -8.15
N ASP A 100 -9.03 10.50 -8.91
CA ASP A 100 -9.81 9.29 -8.63
C ASP A 100 -9.25 8.50 -7.43
N VAL A 101 -9.77 8.82 -6.24
CA VAL A 101 -9.48 8.12 -4.96
C VAL A 101 -9.58 6.60 -5.09
N ALA A 102 -10.52 6.06 -5.87
CA ALA A 102 -10.70 4.61 -6.00
C ALA A 102 -9.61 3.96 -6.85
N ARG A 103 -9.12 4.68 -7.87
CA ARG A 103 -7.98 4.25 -8.69
C ARG A 103 -6.70 4.27 -7.87
N VAL A 104 -6.42 5.39 -7.22
CA VAL A 104 -5.24 5.55 -6.35
C VAL A 104 -5.20 4.47 -5.28
N SER A 105 -6.33 4.21 -4.60
CA SER A 105 -6.41 3.13 -3.61
C SER A 105 -6.07 1.75 -4.19
N SER A 106 -6.46 1.48 -5.43
CA SER A 106 -6.17 0.21 -6.11
C SER A 106 -4.71 0.11 -6.55
N GLU A 107 -4.13 1.20 -7.03
CA GLU A 107 -2.71 1.29 -7.37
C GLU A 107 -1.82 1.12 -6.13
N LEU A 108 -2.16 1.75 -4.99
CA LEU A 108 -1.40 1.59 -3.74
C LEU A 108 -1.54 0.18 -3.13
N ARG A 109 -2.66 -0.51 -3.38
CA ARG A 109 -2.78 -1.95 -3.07
C ARG A 109 -1.88 -2.78 -3.98
N LEU A 110 -1.79 -2.44 -5.26
CA LEU A 110 -0.90 -3.11 -6.22
C LEU A 110 0.58 -2.91 -5.84
N VAL A 111 0.96 -1.72 -5.37
CA VAL A 111 2.31 -1.47 -4.80
C VAL A 111 2.62 -2.50 -3.72
N GLN A 112 1.73 -2.71 -2.75
CA GLN A 112 1.96 -3.69 -1.68
C GLN A 112 2.02 -5.14 -2.18
N VAL A 113 1.25 -5.47 -3.22
CA VAL A 113 1.35 -6.78 -3.88
C VAL A 113 2.73 -6.95 -4.54
N LEU A 114 3.21 -5.94 -5.26
CA LEU A 114 4.53 -5.95 -5.89
C LEU A 114 5.65 -6.05 -4.85
N GLN A 115 5.54 -5.33 -3.73
CA GLN A 115 6.42 -5.45 -2.57
C GLN A 115 6.47 -6.87 -2.01
N ARG A 116 5.33 -7.56 -1.97
CA ARG A 116 5.25 -8.93 -1.45
C ARG A 116 5.69 -9.99 -2.48
N LEU A 117 5.68 -9.65 -3.77
CA LEU A 117 6.23 -10.44 -4.87
C LEU A 117 7.72 -10.13 -5.15
N ASP A 118 8.36 -9.29 -4.34
CA ASP A 118 9.75 -8.86 -4.51
C ASP A 118 10.04 -8.14 -5.85
N ARG A 119 9.02 -7.50 -6.43
CA ARG A 119 9.12 -6.70 -7.66
C ARG A 119 9.28 -5.22 -7.31
N LEU A 120 10.36 -4.92 -6.60
CA LEU A 120 10.53 -3.64 -5.91
C LEU A 120 10.68 -2.44 -6.85
N ASP A 121 11.35 -2.60 -7.99
CA ASP A 121 11.47 -1.54 -9.00
C ASP A 121 10.11 -1.11 -9.55
N GLU A 122 9.22 -2.06 -9.80
CA GLU A 122 7.85 -1.78 -10.22
C GLU A 122 7.02 -1.15 -9.10
N ALA A 123 7.22 -1.59 -7.85
CA ALA A 123 6.55 -1.02 -6.69
C ALA A 123 6.90 0.46 -6.50
N VAL A 124 8.20 0.80 -6.57
CA VAL A 124 8.70 2.18 -6.49
C VAL A 124 8.19 2.98 -7.68
N SER A 125 8.34 2.48 -8.90
CA SER A 125 7.91 3.19 -10.11
C SER A 125 6.41 3.53 -10.08
N LEU A 126 5.57 2.56 -9.71
CA LEU A 126 4.12 2.78 -9.60
C LEU A 126 3.79 3.79 -8.50
N ALA A 127 4.41 3.69 -7.33
CA ALA A 127 4.16 4.62 -6.22
C ALA A 127 4.60 6.05 -6.57
N SER A 128 5.76 6.22 -7.22
CA SER A 128 6.23 7.53 -7.69
C SER A 128 5.28 8.15 -8.70
N GLN A 129 4.82 7.39 -9.70
CA GLN A 129 3.84 7.86 -10.68
C GLN A 129 2.52 8.30 -10.04
N VAL A 130 2.10 7.61 -8.98
CA VAL A 130 0.91 8.02 -8.21
C VAL A 130 1.17 9.35 -7.49
N VAL A 131 2.31 9.50 -6.80
CA VAL A 131 2.69 10.76 -6.12
C VAL A 131 2.76 11.92 -7.11
N GLU A 132 3.42 11.75 -8.25
CA GLU A 132 3.60 12.79 -9.28
C GLU A 132 2.27 13.27 -9.89
N ARG A 133 1.26 12.39 -9.97
CA ARG A 133 -0.06 12.75 -10.49
C ARG A 133 -0.93 13.49 -9.49
N LEU A 134 -0.72 13.30 -8.19
CA LEU A 134 -1.56 13.88 -7.15
C LEU A 134 -1.23 15.36 -6.93
N GLN A 135 -2.27 16.19 -6.82
CA GLN A 135 -2.09 17.58 -6.42
C GLN A 135 -1.58 17.67 -4.96
N PRO A 136 -0.81 18.71 -4.59
CA PRO A 136 -0.29 18.87 -3.23
C PRO A 136 -1.36 18.89 -2.13
N ASN A 137 -2.59 19.30 -2.46
CA ASN A 137 -3.73 19.34 -1.53
C ASN A 137 -4.58 18.05 -1.55
N SER A 138 -4.18 17.02 -2.30
CA SER A 138 -4.94 15.79 -2.40
C SER A 138 -4.97 15.04 -1.07
N LEU A 139 -6.17 14.59 -0.68
CA LEU A 139 -6.35 13.76 0.51
C LEU A 139 -5.68 12.39 0.39
N MET A 140 -5.20 12.00 -0.80
CA MET A 140 -4.50 10.73 -1.03
C MET A 140 -2.98 10.84 -0.98
N LEU A 141 -2.41 12.05 -0.98
CA LEU A 141 -0.96 12.25 -1.06
C LEU A 141 -0.22 11.58 0.10
N HIS A 142 -0.74 11.70 1.32
CA HIS A 142 -0.13 11.08 2.51
C HIS A 142 -0.20 9.54 2.53
N PHE A 143 -1.09 8.92 1.75
CA PHE A 143 -1.08 7.47 1.54
C PHE A 143 -0.01 7.12 0.49
N ALA A 144 0.00 7.82 -0.64
CA ALA A 144 0.95 7.57 -1.72
C ALA A 144 2.40 7.71 -1.26
N LEU A 145 2.75 8.80 -0.56
CA LEU A 145 4.08 9.03 0.01
C LEU A 145 4.50 7.92 1.00
N HIS A 146 3.58 7.47 1.85
CA HIS A 146 3.87 6.39 2.79
C HIS A 146 4.14 5.05 2.10
N HIS A 147 3.36 4.72 1.06
CA HIS A 147 3.58 3.50 0.29
C HIS A 147 4.87 3.56 -0.54
N LEU A 148 5.20 4.72 -1.11
CA LEU A 148 6.50 4.96 -1.76
C LEU A 148 7.64 4.76 -0.75
N GLY A 149 7.52 5.35 0.44
CA GLY A 149 8.49 5.17 1.52
C GLY A 149 8.74 3.71 1.88
N LYS A 150 7.67 2.94 2.10
CA LYS A 150 7.77 1.49 2.37
C LYS A 150 8.45 0.71 1.23
N ALA A 151 8.18 1.06 -0.02
CA ALA A 151 8.83 0.43 -1.16
C ALA A 151 10.34 0.78 -1.20
N LEU A 152 10.70 2.03 -0.91
CA LEU A 152 12.10 2.48 -0.81
C LEU A 152 12.84 1.84 0.37
N VAL A 153 12.17 1.57 1.50
CA VAL A 153 12.77 0.80 2.60
C VAL A 153 13.20 -0.59 2.12
N GLN A 154 12.36 -1.25 1.33
CA GLN A 154 12.65 -2.59 0.82
C GLN A 154 13.79 -2.62 -0.20
N THR A 155 13.98 -1.54 -0.98
CA THR A 155 15.12 -1.43 -1.90
C THR A 155 16.42 -1.01 -1.19
N GLY A 156 16.36 -0.64 0.09
CA GLY A 156 17.50 -0.12 0.84
C GLY A 156 17.81 1.36 0.55
N ALA A 157 16.92 2.08 -0.14
CA ALA A 157 17.06 3.51 -0.41
C ALA A 157 16.61 4.34 0.80
N TYR A 158 17.30 4.18 1.92
CA TYR A 158 16.86 4.64 3.24
C TYR A 158 16.75 6.17 3.36
N ASP A 159 17.67 6.94 2.78
CA ASP A 159 17.59 8.40 2.74
C ASP A 159 16.29 8.89 2.08
N ASN A 160 16.00 8.33 0.91
CA ASN A 160 14.81 8.67 0.13
C ASN A 160 13.55 8.24 0.89
N ALA A 161 13.57 7.04 1.49
CA ALA A 161 12.48 6.56 2.32
C ALA A 161 12.22 7.49 3.52
N ARG A 162 13.28 7.95 4.20
CA ARG A 162 13.20 8.86 5.35
C ARG A 162 12.56 10.19 4.95
N ALA A 163 12.96 10.76 3.83
CA ALA A 163 12.40 12.01 3.32
C ALA A 163 10.89 11.88 3.06
N VAL A 164 10.47 10.90 2.26
CA VAL A 164 9.05 10.75 1.87
C VAL A 164 8.16 10.30 3.05
N LEU A 165 8.68 9.47 3.97
CA LEU A 165 7.95 9.08 5.18
C LEU A 165 7.78 10.25 6.15
N SER A 166 8.77 11.14 6.25
CA SER A 166 8.68 12.36 7.08
C SER A 166 7.65 13.34 6.54
N GLU A 167 7.56 13.48 5.21
CA GLU A 167 6.52 14.27 4.57
C GLU A 167 5.12 13.65 4.79
N ALA A 168 4.98 12.33 4.62
CA ALA A 168 3.74 11.62 4.91
C ALA A 168 3.31 11.78 6.38
N LEU A 169 4.26 11.75 7.32
CA LEU A 169 4.01 11.98 8.74
C LEU A 169 3.50 13.39 9.01
N SER A 170 4.14 14.41 8.43
CA SER A 170 3.75 15.81 8.58
C SER A 170 2.31 16.04 8.11
N LEU A 171 1.94 15.49 6.94
CA LEU A 171 0.57 15.56 6.43
C LEU A 171 -0.43 14.84 7.36
N ARG A 172 -0.09 13.66 7.87
CA ARG A 172 -0.97 12.89 8.79
C ARG A 172 -1.15 13.59 10.13
N GLN A 173 -0.13 14.28 10.63
CA GLN A 173 -0.19 15.12 11.83
C GLN A 173 -1.13 16.32 11.61
N ALA A 174 -1.00 17.03 10.50
CA ALA A 174 -1.91 18.12 10.14
C ALA A 174 -3.37 17.66 10.03
N LEU A 175 -3.60 16.42 9.57
CA LEU A 175 -4.93 15.79 9.48
C LEU A 175 -5.43 15.14 10.78
N GLY A 176 -4.62 15.07 11.83
CA GLY A 176 -4.98 14.45 13.11
C GLY A 176 -5.27 12.94 13.05
N LYS A 177 -4.66 12.21 12.12
CA LYS A 177 -4.93 10.77 11.89
C LYS A 177 -4.03 9.87 12.76
N SER A 178 -4.35 9.74 14.06
CA SER A 178 -3.53 9.03 15.07
C SER A 178 -3.03 7.64 14.64
N GLU A 179 -3.90 6.78 14.11
CA GLU A 179 -3.50 5.43 13.66
C GLU A 179 -2.50 5.47 12.49
N LEU A 180 -2.69 6.40 11.54
CA LEU A 180 -1.79 6.58 10.41
C LEU A 180 -0.47 7.22 10.84
N ILE A 181 -0.49 8.11 11.85
CA ILE A 181 0.70 8.68 12.46
C ILE A 181 1.55 7.56 13.06
N ALA A 182 0.96 6.70 13.88
CA ALA A 182 1.64 5.57 14.50
C ALA A 182 2.26 4.63 13.46
N SER A 183 1.52 4.29 12.40
CA SER A 183 2.04 3.45 11.31
C SER A 183 3.22 4.10 10.57
N THR A 184 3.23 5.41 10.34
CA THR A 184 4.38 6.08 9.72
C THR A 184 5.57 6.19 10.66
N GLN A 185 5.34 6.45 11.94
CA GLN A 185 6.40 6.49 12.95
C GLN A 185 7.09 5.12 13.08
N GLU A 186 6.33 4.04 13.01
CA GLU A 186 6.88 2.68 12.97
C GLU A 186 7.69 2.44 11.69
N ALA A 187 7.21 2.90 10.53
CA ALA A 187 7.99 2.78 9.29
C ALA A 187 9.35 3.51 9.38
N LEU A 188 9.37 4.67 10.05
CA LEU A 188 10.58 5.46 10.29
C LEU A 188 11.50 4.83 11.35
N SER A 189 10.95 4.19 12.39
CA SER A 189 11.75 3.54 13.45
C SER A 189 12.47 2.29 12.96
N LEU A 190 11.96 1.65 11.91
CA LEU A 190 12.57 0.49 11.27
C LEU A 190 13.70 0.85 10.28
N LEU A 191 13.90 2.15 9.99
CA LEU A 191 15.02 2.58 9.17
C LEU A 191 16.34 2.48 9.95
N PRO A 192 17.43 2.00 9.32
CA PRO A 192 18.75 2.03 9.95
C PRO A 192 19.15 3.47 10.31
N SER A 193 20.08 3.60 11.26
CA SER A 193 20.76 4.88 11.51
C SER A 193 21.71 5.22 10.36
N GLU A 194 22.01 6.50 10.15
CA GLU A 194 22.97 6.97 9.12
C GLU A 194 24.33 6.23 9.14
N GLU A 195 24.81 5.83 10.33
CA GLU A 195 26.05 5.04 10.49
C GLU A 195 25.96 3.61 9.92
N GLN A 196 24.76 3.03 9.88
CA GLN A 196 24.46 1.71 9.34
C GLN A 196 24.17 1.76 7.83
N GLU A 197 23.71 2.91 7.32
CA GLU A 197 23.43 3.16 5.91
C GLU A 197 24.71 3.20 5.06
N ALA A 198 25.81 3.71 5.62
CA ALA A 198 27.12 3.78 4.96
C ALA A 198 27.73 2.41 4.57
N GLN A 199 27.13 1.30 5.01
CA GLN A 199 27.53 -0.07 4.70
C GLN A 199 26.63 -0.75 3.65
N HIS A 200 25.58 -0.08 3.16
CA HIS A 200 24.64 -0.63 2.19
C HIS A 200 24.94 -0.14 0.75
N PRO A 201 24.97 -1.02 -0.26
CA PRO A 201 25.50 -0.69 -1.60
C PRO A 201 24.66 0.26 -2.47
N TYR A 202 23.54 0.78 -1.96
CA TYR A 202 22.59 1.61 -2.72
C TYR A 202 22.39 3.00 -2.07
N GLY A 203 23.48 3.67 -1.69
CA GLY A 203 23.48 5.08 -1.35
C GLY A 203 23.41 5.94 -2.63
N GLN A 204 22.21 6.14 -3.18
CA GLN A 204 21.97 7.21 -4.16
C GLN A 204 20.82 8.10 -3.68
N THR A 205 21.16 9.36 -3.48
CA THR A 205 20.26 10.46 -3.16
C THR A 205 19.34 10.71 -4.35
N TRP A 206 18.02 10.63 -4.14
CA TRP A 206 17.05 10.97 -5.18
C TRP A 206 16.75 12.47 -5.08
N HIS A 207 16.94 13.19 -6.18
CA HIS A 207 16.49 14.58 -6.33
C HIS A 207 15.16 14.58 -7.07
N ILE A 208 14.08 14.95 -6.40
CA ILE A 208 12.79 15.20 -7.06
C ILE A 208 12.90 16.54 -7.81
N GLY A 209 12.69 16.50 -9.13
CA GLY A 209 12.36 17.70 -9.92
C GLY A 209 13.53 18.62 -10.28
N GLN A 210 14.24 18.29 -11.36
CA GLN A 210 14.59 19.29 -12.37
C GLN A 210 14.07 18.81 -13.72
N SER A 211 12.77 19.03 -13.94
CA SER A 211 12.23 19.10 -15.29
C SER A 211 12.57 20.49 -15.82
N GLY A 212 13.48 20.54 -16.80
CA GLY A 212 13.58 21.68 -17.73
C GLY A 212 12.46 21.65 -18.76
#